data_AF-C3YLA6-F1
#
_entry.id   AF-C3YLA6-F1
#
_cell.length_a   1.000
_cell.length_b   1.000
_cell.length_c   1.000
_cell.angle_alpha   90.00
_cell.angle_beta   90.00
_cell.angle_gamma   90.00
#
_symmetry.space_group_name_H-M   'P 1'
#
loop_
_entity.id
_entity.type
_entity.pdbx_description
1 polymer ?
#
loop_
_entity_poly.entity_id
_entity_poly.type
_entity_poly.pdbx_seq_one_letter_code
_entity_poly.pdbx_strand_id
1 'polypeptide(L)'
;MSPPVALNVGGHIYTTSLSTLTSYPDSMLGAMFSGDIPTGRDDQGRYFIDRDGELFRFVLNFLRTTELLLPDDFKEISQLKKEADFYQIQPLIEEL
;
A
#
# COMPACT_ATOMS: atom_id res chain seq x y z
N MET A 1 11.65 -0.86 -18.24
CA MET A 1 11.15 -0.49 -16.90
C MET A 1 9.73 0.02 -17.07
N SER A 2 8.79 -0.45 -16.27
CA SER A 2 7.43 0.10 -16.27
C SER A 2 7.47 1.55 -15.78
N PRO A 3 6.62 2.45 -16.30
CA PRO A 3 6.55 3.82 -15.81
C PRO A 3 6.17 3.83 -14.32
N PRO A 4 6.61 4.85 -13.57
CA PRO A 4 6.21 5.01 -12.18
C PRO A 4 4.68 5.17 -12.06
N VAL A 5 4.14 4.61 -10.99
CA VAL A 5 2.74 4.70 -10.60
C VAL A 5 2.63 5.71 -9.48
N ALA A 6 1.79 6.72 -9.66
CA ALA A 6 1.48 7.73 -8.66
C ALA A 6 0.18 7.39 -7.93
N LEU A 7 0.23 7.42 -6.61
CA LEU A 7 -0.87 7.17 -5.70
C LEU A 7 -1.14 8.41 -4.86
N ASN A 8 -2.40 8.64 -4.53
CA ASN A 8 -2.85 9.57 -3.52
C ASN A 8 -3.59 8.74 -2.46
N VAL A 9 -2.99 8.61 -1.27
CA VAL A 9 -3.54 7.84 -0.15
C VAL A 9 -3.94 8.82 0.94
N GLY A 10 -5.24 9.10 1.06
CA GLY A 10 -5.77 10.05 2.04
C GLY A 10 -5.12 11.44 1.97
N GLY A 11 -4.72 11.90 0.79
CA GLY A 11 -4.00 13.16 0.57
C GLY A 11 -2.47 13.04 0.52
N HIS A 12 -1.90 11.90 0.90
CA HIS A 12 -0.45 11.66 0.84
C HIS A 12 -0.05 11.09 -0.53
N ILE A 13 0.89 11.77 -1.19
CA ILE A 13 1.33 11.37 -2.54
C ILE A 13 2.49 10.40 -2.44
N TYR A 14 2.31 9.22 -3.03
CA TYR A 14 3.35 8.21 -3.18
C TYR A 14 3.66 7.96 -4.65
N THR A 15 4.92 7.64 -4.91
CA THR A 15 5.37 7.17 -6.22
C THR A 15 6.09 5.85 -6.04
N THR A 16 5.70 4.85 -6.83
CA THR A 16 6.30 3.50 -6.78
C THR A 16 6.24 2.83 -8.16
N SER A 17 6.64 1.57 -8.27
CA SER A 17 6.51 0.79 -9.50
C SER A 17 5.30 -0.15 -9.46
N LEU A 18 4.83 -0.56 -10.64
CA LEU A 18 3.84 -1.62 -10.77
C LEU A 18 4.28 -2.90 -10.05
N SER A 19 5.55 -3.29 -10.22
CA SER A 19 6.10 -4.51 -9.61
C SER A 19 6.04 -4.52 -8.09
N THR A 20 6.15 -3.35 -7.43
CA THR A 20 5.99 -3.24 -5.98
C THR A 20 4.54 -3.40 -5.58
N LEU A 21 3.59 -2.81 -6.31
CA LEU A 21 2.17 -2.90 -5.98
C LEU A 21 1.59 -4.30 -6.24
N THR A 22 2.19 -5.03 -7.17
CA THR A 22 1.81 -6.40 -7.52
C THR A 22 2.73 -7.46 -6.94
N SER A 23 3.57 -7.14 -5.94
CA SER A 23 4.48 -8.12 -5.32
C SER A 23 3.73 -9.22 -4.56
N TYR A 24 2.51 -8.91 -4.10
CA TYR A 24 1.55 -9.88 -3.57
C TYR A 24 0.29 -9.85 -4.44
N PRO A 25 0.21 -10.72 -5.48
CA PRO A 25 -0.91 -10.71 -6.43
C PRO A 25 -2.28 -10.94 -5.78
N ASP A 26 -2.34 -11.72 -4.71
CA ASP A 26 -3.57 -12.04 -3.98
C ASP A 26 -4.03 -10.92 -3.02
N SER A 27 -3.24 -9.85 -2.89
CA SER A 27 -3.62 -8.68 -2.10
C SER A 27 -4.58 -7.77 -2.85
N MET A 28 -5.25 -6.87 -2.13
CA MET A 28 -6.10 -5.85 -2.74
C MET A 28 -5.32 -4.99 -3.73
N LEU A 29 -4.09 -4.59 -3.39
CA LEU A 29 -3.22 -3.81 -4.28
C LEU A 29 -2.79 -4.64 -5.51
N GLY A 30 -2.52 -5.94 -5.32
CA GLY A 30 -2.25 -6.86 -6.41
C GLY A 30 -3.37 -6.86 -7.46
N ALA A 31 -4.60 -7.13 -7.03
CA ALA A 31 -5.79 -7.14 -7.87
C ALA A 31 -6.11 -5.77 -8.49
N MET A 32 -5.89 -4.70 -7.72
CA MET A 32 -6.13 -3.33 -8.14
C MET A 32 -5.23 -2.92 -9.33
N PHE A 33 -3.98 -3.39 -9.33
CA PHE A 33 -2.98 -3.00 -10.31
C PHE A 33 -2.68 -4.08 -11.37
N SER A 34 -3.25 -5.28 -11.25
CA SER A 34 -3.32 -6.29 -12.33
C SER A 34 -4.39 -5.97 -13.38
N GLY A 35 -5.32 -5.05 -13.08
CA GLY A 35 -6.41 -4.66 -13.97
C GLY A 35 -7.77 -5.28 -13.62
N ASP A 36 -7.87 -5.98 -12.49
CA ASP A 36 -9.07 -6.71 -12.10
C ASP A 36 -10.12 -5.83 -11.40
N ILE A 37 -9.73 -4.64 -10.91
CA ILE A 37 -10.60 -3.77 -10.11
C ILE A 37 -10.61 -2.34 -10.68
N PRO A 38 -11.80 -1.76 -10.97
CA PRO A 38 -11.93 -0.35 -11.28
C PRO A 38 -11.45 0.52 -10.11
N THR A 39 -10.59 1.49 -10.39
CA THR A 39 -9.95 2.32 -9.37
C THR A 39 -10.31 3.78 -9.51
N GLY A 40 -10.66 4.40 -8.38
CA GLY A 40 -10.84 5.83 -8.30
C GLY A 40 -9.54 6.57 -8.63
N ARG A 41 -9.67 7.74 -9.25
CA ARG A 41 -8.57 8.68 -9.46
C ARG A 41 -8.91 10.03 -8.85
N ASP A 42 -7.88 10.75 -8.42
CA ASP A 42 -8.03 12.14 -8.01
C ASP A 42 -8.08 13.12 -9.19
N ASP A 43 -8.20 14.41 -8.90
CA ASP A 43 -8.30 15.50 -9.88
C ASP A 43 -7.09 15.62 -10.81
N GLN A 44 -5.95 15.06 -10.42
CA GLN A 44 -4.70 15.04 -11.18
C GLN A 44 -4.43 13.67 -11.81
N GLY A 45 -5.41 12.76 -11.76
CA GLY A 45 -5.36 11.46 -12.42
C GLY A 45 -4.51 10.41 -11.70
N ARG A 46 -4.09 10.64 -10.45
CA ARG A 46 -3.41 9.63 -9.63
C ARG A 46 -4.42 8.63 -9.08
N TYR A 47 -4.00 7.40 -8.86
CA TYR A 47 -4.86 6.43 -8.19
C TYR A 47 -5.17 6.91 -6.77
N PHE A 48 -6.44 6.96 -6.42
CA PHE A 48 -6.88 7.45 -5.13
C PHE A 48 -7.31 6.29 -4.22
N ILE A 49 -6.79 6.29 -2.99
CA ILE A 49 -7.14 5.35 -1.95
C ILE A 49 -7.52 6.15 -0.70
N ASP A 50 -8.76 6.02 -0.26
CA ASP A 50 -9.30 6.75 0.90
C ASP A 50 -8.90 6.07 2.22
N ARG A 51 -7.60 6.03 2.50
CA ARG A 51 -6.97 5.38 3.66
C ARG A 51 -5.92 6.28 4.30
N ASP A 52 -5.38 5.84 5.44
CA ASP A 52 -4.34 6.55 6.16
C ASP A 52 -3.03 6.59 5.36
N GLY A 53 -2.68 7.77 4.87
CA GLY A 53 -1.48 7.96 4.07
C GLY A 53 -0.19 7.84 4.85
N GLU A 54 -0.15 8.18 6.14
CA GLU A 54 1.08 8.10 6.93
C GLU A 54 1.45 6.64 7.22
N LEU A 55 0.46 5.83 7.62
CA LEU A 55 0.64 4.40 7.87
C LEU A 55 0.93 3.63 6.58
N PHE A 56 0.42 4.09 5.43
CA PHE A 56 0.70 3.47 4.13
C PHE A 56 2.19 3.42 3.80
N ARG A 57 3.02 4.31 4.37
CA ARG A 57 4.49 4.22 4.21
C ARG A 57 5.03 2.86 4.64
N PHE A 58 4.55 2.30 5.74
CA PHE A 58 5.02 1.02 6.27
C PHE A 58 4.53 -0.15 5.42
N VAL A 59 3.28 -0.08 4.95
CA VAL A 59 2.74 -1.02 3.96
C VAL A 59 3.60 -1.02 2.70
N LEU A 60 3.87 0.16 2.13
CA LEU A 60 4.66 0.30 0.91
C LEU A 60 6.11 -0.18 1.09
N ASN A 61 6.72 0.06 2.25
CA ASN A 61 8.05 -0.45 2.53
C ASN A 61 8.06 -1.97 2.65
N PHE A 62 7.08 -2.57 3.32
CA PHE A 62 6.92 -4.01 3.37
C PHE A 62 6.79 -4.62 1.96
N LEU A 63 6.01 -4.01 1.07
CA LEU A 63 5.90 -4.46 -0.33
C LEU A 63 7.23 -4.41 -1.11
N ARG A 64 8.18 -3.56 -0.68
CA ARG A 64 9.50 -3.40 -1.32
C ARG A 64 10.54 -4.37 -0.79
N THR A 65 10.53 -4.61 0.53
CA THR A 65 11.61 -5.33 1.22
C THR A 65 11.18 -6.69 1.76
N THR A 66 9.87 -6.98 1.82
CA THR A 66 9.27 -8.14 2.49
C THR A 66 9.59 -8.23 3.98
N GLU A 67 9.99 -7.10 4.59
CA GLU A 67 10.36 -6.99 6.00
C GLU A 67 9.56 -5.88 6.68
N LEU A 68 9.04 -6.14 7.87
CA LEU A 68 8.36 -5.15 8.70
C LEU A 68 9.38 -4.38 9.56
N LEU A 69 9.73 -3.17 9.11
CA LEU A 69 10.66 -2.29 9.82
C LEU A 69 9.90 -1.12 10.45
N LEU A 70 9.79 -1.14 11.78
CA LEU A 70 9.11 -0.13 12.57
C LEU A 70 10.12 0.58 13.50
N PRO A 71 9.91 1.88 13.80
CA PRO A 71 10.65 2.55 14.86
C PRO A 71 10.48 1.83 16.21
N ASP A 72 11.51 1.86 17.06
CA ASP A 72 11.49 1.23 18.39
C ASP A 72 10.32 1.71 19.28
N ASP A 73 9.88 2.96 19.08
CA ASP A 73 8.80 3.59 19.84
C ASP A 73 7.47 3.66 19.08
N PHE A 74 7.28 2.84 18.04
CA PHE A 74 6.09 2.85 17.21
C PHE A 74 4.82 2.46 18.01
N LYS A 75 3.86 3.39 18.10
CA LYS A 75 2.66 3.25 18.97
C LYS A 75 1.40 2.85 18.23
N GLU A 76 1.44 2.82 16.90
CA GLU A 76 0.26 2.70 16.04
C GLU A 76 0.09 1.30 15.44
N ILE A 77 0.68 0.27 16.08
CA ILE A 77 0.61 -1.14 15.63
C ILE A 77 -0.82 -1.57 15.30
N SER A 78 -1.78 -1.28 16.18
CA SER A 78 -3.18 -1.67 15.96
C SER A 78 -3.82 -0.95 14.77
N GLN A 79 -3.38 0.26 14.43
CA GLN A 79 -3.88 0.97 13.25
C GLN A 79 -3.20 0.44 11.99
N LEU A 80 -1.87 0.22 12.04
CA LEU A 80 -1.14 -0.39 10.93
C LEU A 80 -1.68 -1.78 10.59
N LYS A 81 -2.07 -2.57 11.59
CA LYS A 81 -2.73 -3.87 11.37
C LYS A 81 -4.06 -3.73 10.63
N LYS A 82 -4.84 -2.69 10.90
CA LYS A 82 -6.09 -2.41 10.15
C LYS A 82 -5.80 -2.00 8.70
N GLU A 83 -4.71 -1.28 8.45
CA GLU A 83 -4.30 -0.98 7.07
C GLU A 83 -3.84 -2.25 6.34
N ALA A 84 -3.02 -3.09 6.99
CA ALA A 84 -2.58 -4.37 6.43
C ALA A 84 -3.77 -5.29 6.07
N ASP A 85 -4.78 -5.34 6.95
CA ASP A 85 -6.03 -6.07 6.74
C ASP A 85 -6.86 -5.48 5.58
N PHE A 86 -7.00 -4.15 5.53
CA PHE A 86 -7.67 -3.47 4.41
C PHE A 86 -7.01 -3.79 3.07
N TYR A 87 -5.69 -3.71 2.98
CA TYR A 87 -4.95 -4.03 1.76
C TYR A 87 -4.82 -5.54 1.50
N GLN A 88 -5.30 -6.40 2.40
CA GLN A 88 -5.27 -7.86 2.31
C GLN A 88 -3.85 -8.42 2.09
N ILE A 89 -2.85 -7.86 2.78
CA ILE A 89 -1.46 -8.32 2.69
C ILE A 89 -1.22 -9.32 3.82
N GLN A 90 -1.60 -10.58 3.58
CA GLN A 90 -1.59 -11.63 4.59
C GLN A 90 -0.25 -11.77 5.35
N PRO A 91 0.93 -11.76 4.69
CA PRO A 91 2.20 -11.86 5.41
C PRO A 91 2.47 -10.67 6.34
N LEU A 92 2.01 -9.46 5.98
CA LEU A 92 2.14 -8.30 6.86
C LEU A 92 1.21 -8.39 8.08
N ILE A 93 0.03 -8.96 7.92
CA ILE A 93 -0.91 -9.20 9.03
C ILE A 93 -0.34 -10.20 10.03
N GLU A 94 0.41 -11.19 9.55
CA GLU A 94 1.05 -12.22 10.38
C GLU A 94 2.26 -11.69 11.17
N GLU A 95 2.97 -10.68 10.62
CA GLU A 95 4.10 -10.00 11.28
C GLU A 95 3.65 -8.96 12.33
N LEU A 96 2.39 -8.50 12.31
CA LEU A 96 1.81 -7.46 13.20
C LEU A 96 0.98 -8.03 14.36
#